data_AF-A0A3B9W303-F1
#
_entry.id   AF-A0A3B9W303-F1
#
_cell.length_a   1.000
_cell.length_b   1.000
_cell.length_c   1.000
_cell.angle_alpha   90.00
_cell.angle_beta   90.00
_cell.angle_gamma   90.00
#
_symmetry.space_group_name_H-M   'P 1'
#
loop_
_entity.id
_entity.type
_entity.pdbx_description
1 polymer ?
#
loop_
_entity_poly.entity_id
_entity_poly.type
_entity_poly.pdbx_seq_one_letter_code
_entity_poly.pdbx_strand_id
1 'polypeptide(L)' 'MPNLVVDFDKLLTLSGTDLGVTDYREITQEQINKFADATGDDQWIHVDP' A
#
# COMPACT_ATOMS: atom_id res chain seq x y z
N MET A 1 -9.63 -5.29 -14.92
CA MET A 1 -8.65 -5.81 -13.96
C MET A 1 -7.31 -5.85 -14.69
N PRO A 2 -6.27 -5.15 -14.21
CA PRO A 2 -4.95 -5.25 -14.84
C PRO A 2 -4.48 -6.72 -14.82
N ASN A 3 -3.61 -7.09 -15.76
CA ASN A 3 -3.08 -8.45 -15.88
C ASN A 3 -2.49 -8.91 -14.53
N LEU A 4 -3.12 -9.90 -13.91
CA LEU A 4 -2.75 -10.39 -12.57
C LEU A 4 -1.39 -11.11 -12.56
N VAL A 5 -0.95 -11.61 -13.72
CA VAL A 5 0.32 -12.32 -13.91
C VAL A 5 0.91 -11.90 -15.24
N VAL A 6 2.19 -11.54 -15.23
CA VAL A 6 2.97 -11.15 -16.41
C VAL A 6 4.25 -11.97 -16.45
N ASP A 7 4.61 -12.52 -17.61
CA ASP A 7 5.90 -13.18 -17.80
C ASP A 7 7.04 -12.19 -17.55
N PHE A 8 8.06 -12.59 -16.78
CA PHE A 8 9.18 -11.73 -16.42
C PHE A 8 9.82 -11.06 -17.64
N ASP A 9 10.04 -11.82 -18.72
CA ASP A 9 10.65 -11.33 -19.95
C ASP A 9 9.81 -10.26 -20.68
N LYS A 10 8.50 -10.20 -20.40
CA LYS A 10 7.57 -9.25 -21.00
C LYS A 10 7.33 -8.03 -20.12
N LEU A 11 7.81 -8.02 -18.87
CA LEU A 11 7.51 -6.96 -17.91
C LEU A 11 7.88 -5.56 -18.42
N LEU A 12 9.07 -5.43 -19.03
CA LEU A 12 9.56 -4.15 -19.55
C LEU A 12 8.68 -3.57 -20.67
N THR A 13 7.95 -4.42 -21.41
CA THR A 13 7.07 -3.98 -22.49
C THR A 13 5.81 -3.26 -21.98
N LEU A 14 5.49 -3.42 -20.69
CA LEU A 14 4.33 -2.78 -20.06
C LEU A 14 4.62 -1.36 -19.53
N SER A 15 5.85 -0.87 -19.67
CA SER A 15 6.23 0.49 -19.26
C SER A 15 5.28 1.54 -19.85
N GLY A 16 4.69 2.37 -18.98
CA GLY A 16 3.73 3.40 -19.38
C GLY A 16 2.26 2.94 -19.44
N THR A 17 1.96 1.67 -19.15
CA THR A 17 0.59 1.17 -19.06
C THR A 17 -0.08 1.68 -17.77
N ASP A 18 -1.32 2.17 -17.89
CA ASP A 18 -2.17 2.47 -16.73
C ASP A 18 -2.70 1.17 -16.10
N LEU A 19 -2.46 0.99 -14.80
CA LEU A 19 -2.89 -0.18 -14.04
C LEU A 19 -4.23 0.04 -13.29
N GLY A 20 -4.77 1.26 -13.34
CA GLY A 20 -5.94 1.67 -12.61
C GLY A 20 -5.67 1.92 -11.12
N VAL A 21 -6.76 2.00 -10.35
CA VAL A 21 -6.73 2.22 -8.90
C VAL A 21 -7.32 1.02 -8.18
N THR A 22 -6.95 0.84 -6.91
CA THR A 22 -7.61 -0.13 -6.03
C THR A 22 -8.93 0.42 -5.51
N ASP A 23 -9.74 -0.46 -4.94
CA ASP A 23 -10.89 -0.03 -4.15
C ASP A 23 -10.46 0.77 -2.91
N TYR A 24 -11.40 1.53 -2.36
CA TYR A 24 -11.22 2.17 -1.06
C TYR A 24 -10.95 1.11 0.01
N ARG A 25 -10.04 1.45 0.92
CA ARG A 25 -9.69 0.62 2.07
C ARG A 25 -9.80 1.44 3.35
N GLU A 26 -10.42 0.85 4.36
CA GLU A 26 -10.42 1.39 5.71
C GLU A 26 -9.02 1.28 6.34
N ILE A 27 -8.58 2.36 6.99
CA ILE A 27 -7.36 2.38 7.80
C ILE A 27 -7.79 2.36 9.25
N THR A 28 -7.49 1.25 9.94
CA THR A 28 -7.86 1.08 11.35
C THR A 28 -6.77 1.61 12.28
N GLN A 29 -7.15 1.94 13.51
CA GLN A 29 -6.20 2.33 14.55
C GLN A 29 -5.13 1.25 14.81
N GLU A 30 -5.48 -0.04 14.69
CA GLU A 30 -4.52 -1.14 14.84
C GLU A 30 -3.41 -1.08 13.79
N GLN A 31 -3.72 -0.70 12.54
CA GLN A 31 -2.72 -0.53 11.51
C GLN A 31 -1.81 0.66 11.78
N ILE A 32 -2.36 1.75 12.31
CA ILE A 32 -1.60 2.94 12.69
C ILE A 32 -0.64 2.59 13.84
N ASN A 33 -1.12 1.91 14.87
CA ASN A 33 -0.29 1.48 16.01
C ASN A 33 0.85 0.56 15.55
N LYS A 34 0.57 -0.43 14.68
CA LYS A 34 1.62 -1.31 14.12
C LYS A 34 2.66 -0.56 13.30
N PHE A 35 2.24 0.50 12.60
CA PHE A 35 3.17 1.33 11.85
C PHE A 35 4.08 2.13 12.81
N ALA A 36 3.49 2.75 13.83
CA ALA A 36 4.21 3.47 14.88
C ALA A 36 5.25 2.57 15.57
N ASP A 37 4.86 1.35 15.98
CA ASP A 37 5.76 0.34 16.55
C ASP A 37 6.93 -0.01 15.61
N ALA A 38 6.65 -0.10 14.30
CA ALA A 38 7.65 -0.50 13.30
C ALA A 38 8.64 0.63 12.98
N THR A 39 8.22 1.89 13.06
CA THR A 39 9.05 3.05 12.74
C THR A 39 9.61 3.77 13.98
N GLY A 40 9.11 3.43 15.17
CA GLY A 40 9.35 4.19 16.39
C GLY A 40 8.72 5.59 16.37
N ASP A 41 7.65 5.78 15.59
CA ASP A 41 6.95 7.06 15.47
C ASP A 41 5.63 7.04 16.26
N ASP A 42 5.79 7.07 17.58
CA ASP A 42 4.67 7.07 18.53
C ASP A 42 4.19 8.50 18.85
N GLN A 43 4.24 9.42 17.88
CA GLN A 43 3.74 10.78 18.12
C GLN A 43 2.27 10.73 18.56
N TRP A 44 1.91 11.48 19.60
CA TRP A 44 0.59 11.42 20.26
C TRP A 44 -0.60 11.53 19.30
N ILE A 45 -0.49 12.32 18.23
CA ILE A 45 -1.53 12.44 17.20
C ILE A 45 -1.86 11.14 16.46
N HIS A 46 -0.99 10.14 16.55
CA HIS A 46 -1.15 8.83 15.91
C HIS A 46 -1.74 7.79 16.85
N VAL A 47 -1.39 7.83 18.15
CA VAL A 47 -1.60 6.71 19.08
C VAL A 47 -2.37 7.06 20.36
N ASP A 48 -2.63 8.35 20.60
CA ASP A 48 -3.35 8.85 21.80
C ASP A 48 -4.71 9.47 21.40
N PRO A 49 -5.85 8.80 21.69
CA PRO A 49 -7.19 9.20 21.23
C PRO A 49 -7.82 10.44 21.88
#